data_AF-A0AB39UV86-F1
#
_entry.id   AF-A0AB39UV86-F1
#
_cell.length_a   1.000
_cell.length_b   1.000
_cell.length_c   1.000
_cell.angle_alpha   90.00
_cell.angle_beta   90.00
_cell.angle_gamma   90.00
#
_symmetry.space_group_name_H-M   'P 1'
#
loop_
_entity.id
_entity.type
_entity.pdbx_description
1 polymer ?
#
loop_
_entity_poly.entity_id
_entity_poly.type
_entity_poly.pdbx_seq_one_letter_code
_entity_poly.pdbx_strand_id
1 'polypeptide(L)'
;MNTLTRTLWSASRWLMAAGLGATLLTGCGGSAGTSGTSGSATEEGTLTVSLTDAEGDFLGYTVTVSSLKLTRANGDTVETVPNATRVDFAQYTDLSEFFTIASVPVGNYTGAELRLDYSDAEIIIQDENGQALEAEAVDADGNPVTTLNVHIDFNDGKLLKVRPGVPAAMMVDFDLDASNRIVSTSPAKVQVEPFLIADLELDEEKVHRARGLLGEVNTDDRQFTLKVRPFHVRLHHFGNLTIQVDDSTHYEINGVASEGAAGLSALAVLDARTPVVAEGTITSGQGFRATQVLAGSSVPWANKDYVQGTVIGRSGNTLRVRGFAVNRDDGYAVFNSDLTVNLDTDVRVTRVGTTDTLLNTDDISVGAGITALGTLSGTGDDLVLDTSADDDLVRQWPTTLKGRVNTAGPLEVDVDFINGRRAKIFDFSGTGVTSGEDSDPAHYAIDTGSLTLSTIGLNDIIKVKGYPVAFGTAGSEDFTAISVIDLNTDIRGAGVGVRWSGESSGQVTSASDSELVLDVSGAAEARLKVAGVDVGLDTSVETLTLRALAASGKGRYAVKTRGVHGIQMFHSLTDLADEITARQAEGQKLIALFSHGRYTGEVNTLETANITLLFER
;
A
#
# COMPACT_ATOMS: atom_id res chain seq x y z
N MET A 1 24.59 57.45 53.49
CA MET A 1 23.96 56.85 54.69
C MET A 1 24.02 55.35 54.49
N ASN A 2 25.13 54.75 54.95
CA ASN A 2 25.19 53.84 56.11
C ASN A 2 24.35 52.58 55.86
N THR A 3 24.87 51.35 55.85
CA THR A 3 26.08 50.76 56.47
C THR A 3 26.13 49.30 55.96
N LEU A 4 27.22 48.82 55.33
CA LEU A 4 28.29 47.97 55.92
C LEU A 4 27.77 46.56 56.29
N THR A 5 28.29 45.41 55.83
CA THR A 5 29.67 44.86 55.82
C THR A 5 29.72 43.59 54.90
N ARG A 6 30.67 43.31 53.97
CA ARG A 6 32.11 42.91 54.08
C ARG A 6 32.33 41.66 54.96
N THR A 7 33.11 40.59 54.69
CA THR A 7 34.23 40.23 53.76
C THR A 7 34.51 38.71 53.96
N LEU A 8 35.07 37.92 53.01
CA LEU A 8 36.47 37.41 52.90
C LEU A 8 36.41 36.31 51.79
N TRP A 9 37.14 36.24 50.67
CA TRP A 9 38.56 36.33 50.29
C TRP A 9 39.44 35.14 50.70
N SER A 10 39.83 34.30 49.71
CA SER A 10 41.23 33.95 49.44
C SER A 10 41.39 33.21 48.11
N ALA A 11 42.26 33.76 47.26
CA ALA A 11 42.85 33.13 46.08
C ALA A 11 44.22 32.49 46.43
N SER A 12 44.78 31.70 45.49
CA SER A 12 46.20 31.26 45.33
C SER A 12 46.33 29.73 45.31
N ARG A 13 47.14 29.02 44.50
CA ARG A 13 48.04 29.25 43.33
C ARG A 13 48.50 27.83 42.89
N TRP A 14 48.72 27.63 41.57
CA TRP A 14 49.81 26.87 40.91
C TRP A 14 50.16 25.43 41.36
N LEU A 15 50.15 24.45 40.44
CA LEU A 15 51.35 23.86 39.81
C LEU A 15 50.99 22.70 38.85
N MET A 16 51.71 22.62 37.73
CA MET A 16 51.76 21.46 36.83
C MET A 16 52.44 20.25 37.48
N ALA A 17 51.96 19.04 37.19
CA ALA A 17 52.78 17.84 37.13
C ALA A 17 52.12 16.76 36.26
N ALA A 18 52.83 16.34 35.22
CA ALA A 18 52.54 15.18 34.39
C ALA A 18 52.81 13.87 35.17
N GLY A 19 52.05 12.82 34.87
CA GLY A 19 52.26 11.49 35.45
C GLY A 19 51.53 10.39 34.67
N LEU A 20 52.25 9.76 33.75
CA LEU A 20 51.96 8.46 33.14
C LEU A 20 51.77 7.38 34.23
N GLY A 21 50.80 6.48 34.08
CA GLY A 21 50.69 5.31 34.96
C GLY A 21 49.62 4.32 34.53
N ALA A 22 50.00 3.34 33.71
CA ALA A 22 49.22 2.14 33.46
C ALA A 22 49.39 1.16 34.63
N THR A 23 48.29 0.57 35.13
CA THR A 23 48.35 -0.65 35.94
C THR A 23 47.15 -1.56 35.66
N LEU A 24 47.51 -2.77 35.22
CA LEU A 24 46.71 -3.98 35.16
C LEU A 24 46.23 -4.39 36.56
N LEU A 25 44.99 -4.85 36.68
CA LEU A 25 44.55 -5.67 37.82
C LEU A 25 43.76 -6.88 37.29
N THR A 26 44.48 -7.99 37.17
CA THR A 26 43.96 -9.35 37.25
C THR A 26 43.59 -9.64 38.71
N GLY A 27 42.32 -9.95 38.96
CA GLY A 27 41.81 -10.48 40.23
C GLY A 27 41.14 -11.82 39.98
N CYS A 28 41.78 -12.91 40.42
CA CYS A 28 41.29 -14.27 40.34
C CYS A 28 40.86 -14.74 41.74
N GLY A 29 39.70 -15.38 41.85
CA GLY A 29 39.23 -16.09 43.05
C GLY A 29 38.00 -16.95 42.73
N GLY A 30 38.21 -18.27 42.52
CA GLY A 30 37.16 -19.31 42.36
C GLY A 30 36.50 -19.68 43.70
N SER A 31 35.56 -20.61 43.84
CA SER A 31 35.06 -21.73 43.02
C SER A 31 33.78 -22.27 43.69
N ALA A 32 32.74 -22.65 42.92
CA ALA A 32 31.88 -23.81 43.17
C ALA A 32 30.94 -24.00 41.97
N GLY A 33 30.98 -25.17 41.34
CA GLY A 33 30.34 -25.44 40.06
C GLY A 33 28.81 -25.59 40.12
N THR A 34 28.16 -24.97 39.14
CA THR A 34 26.98 -25.52 38.48
C THR A 34 27.21 -25.31 36.99
N SER A 35 27.26 -26.40 36.24
CA SER A 35 27.31 -26.42 34.78
C SER A 35 26.05 -25.77 34.22
N GLY A 36 26.10 -24.45 34.05
CA GLY A 36 25.16 -23.68 33.23
C GLY A 36 25.76 -23.57 31.83
N THR A 37 25.16 -24.28 30.88
CA THR A 37 25.40 -24.12 29.45
C THR A 37 25.38 -22.63 29.11
N SER A 38 26.55 -22.06 28.85
CA SER A 38 26.65 -20.72 28.27
C SER A 38 26.19 -20.86 26.82
N GLY A 39 24.89 -20.69 26.58
CA GLY A 39 24.40 -20.52 25.22
C GLY A 39 25.10 -19.28 24.65
N SER A 40 25.91 -19.45 23.61
CA SER A 40 26.34 -18.32 22.80
C SER A 40 25.08 -17.56 22.39
N ALA A 41 24.94 -16.31 22.83
CA ALA A 41 23.92 -15.44 22.29
C ALA A 41 24.14 -15.39 20.77
N THR A 42 23.17 -15.89 20.00
CA THR A 42 23.19 -15.78 18.54
C THR A 42 23.23 -14.30 18.21
N GLU A 43 24.23 -13.88 17.44
CA GLU A 43 24.31 -12.50 16.97
C GLU A 43 23.07 -12.19 16.11
N GLU A 44 22.42 -11.07 16.36
CA GLU A 44 21.18 -10.66 15.68
C GLU A 44 21.42 -9.46 14.77
N GLY A 45 20.63 -9.37 13.70
CA GLY A 45 20.51 -8.20 12.84
C GLY A 45 19.05 -7.76 12.71
N THR A 46 18.84 -6.59 12.12
CA THR A 46 17.51 -6.03 11.92
C THR A 46 17.00 -6.36 10.52
N LEU A 47 15.81 -6.93 10.45
CA LEU A 47 15.07 -7.14 9.21
C LEU A 47 13.81 -6.29 9.20
N THR A 48 13.65 -5.48 8.16
CA THR A 48 12.42 -4.76 7.86
C THR A 48 11.62 -5.56 6.84
N VAL A 49 10.36 -5.83 7.13
CA VAL A 49 9.42 -6.45 6.20
C VAL A 49 8.32 -5.46 5.87
N SER A 50 8.08 -5.23 4.58
CA SER A 50 6.93 -4.49 4.09
C SER A 50 6.01 -5.39 3.25
N LEU A 51 4.72 -5.03 3.23
CA LEU A 51 3.73 -5.64 2.35
C LEU A 51 3.34 -4.62 1.27
N THR A 52 3.17 -5.11 0.05
CA THR A 52 2.62 -4.34 -1.07
C THR A 52 1.72 -5.25 -1.90
N ASP A 53 0.90 -4.62 -2.73
CA ASP A 53 0.06 -5.31 -3.71
C ASP A 53 0.27 -4.73 -5.12
N ALA A 54 -0.17 -5.49 -6.11
CA ALA A 54 -0.40 -5.06 -7.49
C ALA A 54 -1.89 -4.71 -7.69
N GLU A 55 -2.18 -3.78 -8.61
CA GLU A 55 -3.58 -3.40 -8.89
C GLU A 55 -4.42 -4.62 -9.30
N GLY A 56 -5.62 -4.77 -8.73
CA GLY A 56 -6.54 -5.84 -9.10
C GLY A 56 -8.02 -5.48 -8.97
N ASP A 57 -8.89 -6.40 -9.39
CA ASP A 57 -10.37 -6.21 -9.49
C ASP A 57 -11.12 -6.23 -8.13
N PHE A 58 -10.42 -5.96 -7.02
CA PHE A 58 -10.96 -6.08 -5.67
C PHE A 58 -11.21 -4.70 -5.07
N LEU A 59 -12.44 -4.49 -4.56
CA LEU A 59 -12.75 -3.30 -3.77
C LEU A 59 -12.20 -3.42 -2.34
N GLY A 60 -12.03 -4.64 -1.86
CA GLY A 60 -11.41 -4.97 -0.58
C GLY A 60 -10.96 -6.43 -0.58
N TYR A 61 -9.83 -6.71 0.04
CA TYR A 61 -9.28 -8.06 0.14
C TYR A 61 -8.65 -8.24 1.52
N THR A 62 -9.49 -8.49 2.52
CA THR A 62 -9.04 -8.64 3.91
C THR A 62 -8.82 -10.09 4.26
N VAL A 63 -7.58 -10.44 4.58
CA VAL A 63 -7.16 -11.80 4.99
C VAL A 63 -6.26 -11.69 6.23
N THR A 64 -6.29 -12.72 7.09
CA THR A 64 -5.42 -12.73 8.28
C THR A 64 -4.04 -13.31 7.93
N VAL A 65 -2.99 -12.52 8.12
CA VAL A 65 -1.60 -13.00 8.10
C VAL A 65 -1.25 -13.53 9.49
N SER A 66 -1.09 -14.84 9.61
CA SER A 66 -0.90 -15.51 10.91
C SER A 66 0.56 -15.83 11.25
N SER A 67 1.44 -15.92 10.24
CA SER A 67 2.86 -16.28 10.41
C SER A 67 3.66 -15.84 9.19
N LEU A 68 4.91 -15.42 9.42
CA LEU A 68 5.94 -15.25 8.38
C LEU A 68 7.25 -15.84 8.89
N LYS A 69 7.57 -17.04 8.38
CA LYS A 69 8.78 -17.78 8.76
C LYS A 69 9.84 -17.65 7.69
N LEU A 70 11.05 -17.29 8.10
CA LEU A 70 12.22 -17.30 7.22
C LEU A 70 12.99 -18.60 7.41
N THR A 71 13.48 -19.16 6.32
CA THR A 71 14.33 -20.36 6.31
C THR A 71 15.77 -19.96 6.08
N ARG A 72 16.65 -20.26 7.05
CA ARG A 72 18.10 -20.08 6.92
C ARG A 72 18.70 -21.16 6.03
N ALA A 73 19.84 -20.86 5.43
CA ALA A 73 20.58 -21.81 4.59
C ALA A 73 21.03 -23.10 5.32
N ASN A 74 21.05 -23.10 6.66
CA ASN A 74 21.32 -24.28 7.47
C ASN A 74 20.07 -25.12 7.80
N GLY A 75 18.89 -24.71 7.30
CA GLY A 75 17.59 -25.35 7.54
C GLY A 75 16.81 -24.82 8.75
N ASP A 76 17.40 -23.95 9.58
CA ASP A 76 16.70 -23.39 10.74
C ASP A 76 15.64 -22.38 10.29
N THR A 77 14.48 -22.38 10.94
CA THR A 77 13.43 -21.39 10.70
C THR A 77 13.39 -20.30 11.77
N VAL A 78 12.93 -19.11 11.39
CA VAL A 78 12.78 -17.95 12.29
C VAL A 78 11.43 -17.29 12.03
N GLU A 79 10.59 -17.21 13.06
CA GLU A 79 9.32 -16.46 13.01
C GLU A 79 9.60 -14.96 13.12
N THR A 80 8.96 -14.17 12.26
CA THR A 80 9.15 -12.70 12.21
C THR A 80 7.88 -11.93 12.52
N VAL A 81 6.73 -12.61 12.53
CA VAL A 81 5.44 -12.04 12.88
C VAL A 81 5.10 -12.42 14.31
N PRO A 82 5.04 -11.46 15.25
CA PRO A 82 4.80 -11.78 16.65
C PRO A 82 3.36 -12.23 16.91
N ASN A 83 2.38 -11.77 16.12
CA ASN A 83 0.96 -12.11 16.27
C ASN A 83 0.23 -12.06 14.94
N ALA A 84 -0.84 -12.85 14.82
CA ALA A 84 -1.72 -12.80 13.66
C ALA A 84 -2.35 -11.41 13.49
N THR A 85 -2.45 -10.94 12.26
CA THR A 85 -2.98 -9.61 11.94
C THR A 85 -3.84 -9.65 10.69
N ARG A 86 -4.99 -8.95 10.71
CA ARG A 86 -5.85 -8.75 9.54
C ARG A 86 -5.23 -7.69 8.63
N VAL A 87 -5.17 -7.99 7.33
CA VAL A 87 -4.52 -7.16 6.30
C VAL A 87 -5.48 -7.01 5.12
N ASP A 88 -5.76 -5.78 4.71
CA ASP A 88 -6.55 -5.46 3.52
C ASP A 88 -5.62 -5.15 2.35
N PHE A 89 -5.31 -6.17 1.54
CA PHE A 89 -4.30 -6.06 0.48
C PHE A 89 -4.66 -5.05 -0.62
N ALA A 90 -5.97 -4.87 -0.89
CA ALA A 90 -6.46 -3.93 -1.90
C ALA A 90 -6.08 -2.46 -1.64
N GLN A 91 -5.63 -2.12 -0.41
CA GLN A 91 -5.18 -0.77 -0.06
C GLN A 91 -3.71 -0.48 -0.43
N TYR A 92 -2.94 -1.48 -0.90
CA TYR A 92 -1.49 -1.39 -1.06
C TYR A 92 -1.02 -1.39 -2.52
N THR A 93 -1.89 -1.00 -3.43
CA THR A 93 -1.58 -0.86 -4.86
C THR A 93 -0.59 0.29 -5.10
N ASP A 94 -0.93 1.48 -4.59
CA ASP A 94 -0.15 2.73 -4.72
C ASP A 94 0.82 2.99 -3.53
N LEU A 95 0.88 2.11 -2.53
CA LEU A 95 1.77 2.27 -1.36
C LEU A 95 2.26 0.93 -0.79
N SER A 96 3.37 0.94 -0.07
CA SER A 96 3.86 -0.20 0.72
C SER A 96 3.70 0.06 2.22
N GLU A 97 3.26 -0.92 3.00
CA GLU A 97 3.10 -0.77 4.45
C GLU A 97 4.17 -1.55 5.21
N PHE A 98 4.86 -0.89 6.15
CA PHE A 98 5.78 -1.56 7.08
C PHE A 98 5.01 -2.50 7.98
N PHE A 99 5.32 -3.79 7.89
CA PHE A 99 4.63 -4.84 8.61
C PHE A 99 5.37 -5.27 9.86
N THR A 100 6.65 -5.64 9.74
CA THR A 100 7.46 -6.04 10.91
C THR A 100 8.91 -5.55 10.81
N ILE A 101 9.46 -5.14 11.94
CA ILE A 101 10.86 -4.79 12.15
C ILE A 101 11.45 -5.80 13.15
N ALA A 102 11.84 -6.96 12.63
CA ALA A 102 12.24 -8.10 13.43
C ALA A 102 13.74 -8.05 13.75
N SER A 103 14.10 -8.45 14.97
CA SER A 103 15.48 -8.88 15.28
C SER A 103 15.57 -10.36 14.94
N VAL A 104 16.41 -10.70 13.99
CA VAL A 104 16.58 -12.08 13.52
C VAL A 104 18.05 -12.46 13.56
N PRO A 105 18.39 -13.74 13.80
CA PRO A 105 19.77 -14.18 13.78
C PRO A 105 20.52 -13.82 12.50
N VAL A 106 21.77 -13.40 12.64
CA VAL A 106 22.66 -13.15 11.51
C VAL A 106 22.83 -14.42 10.69
N GLY A 107 22.72 -14.29 9.37
CA GLY A 107 22.79 -15.44 8.48
C GLY A 107 22.43 -15.12 7.04
N ASN A 108 22.44 -16.17 6.23
CA ASN A 108 21.88 -16.15 4.89
C ASN A 108 20.58 -16.95 4.91
N TYR A 109 19.53 -16.38 4.36
CA TYR A 109 18.21 -16.99 4.27
C TYR A 109 17.88 -17.29 2.80
N THR A 110 17.24 -18.43 2.57
CA THR A 110 16.97 -19.00 1.24
C THR A 110 15.51 -18.87 0.82
N GLY A 111 14.60 -18.64 1.77
CA GLY A 111 13.19 -18.45 1.47
C GLY A 111 12.38 -18.04 2.69
N ALA A 112 11.08 -17.86 2.47
CA ALA A 112 10.09 -17.54 3.46
C ALA A 112 8.81 -18.38 3.28
N GLU A 113 8.02 -18.50 4.33
CA GLU A 113 6.68 -19.10 4.31
C GLU A 113 5.71 -18.13 4.97
N LEU A 114 4.69 -17.68 4.23
CA LEU A 114 3.60 -16.84 4.72
C LEU A 114 2.37 -17.71 4.94
N ARG A 115 1.75 -17.64 6.13
CA ARG A 115 0.50 -18.34 6.40
C ARG A 115 -0.68 -17.37 6.41
N LEU A 116 -1.58 -17.57 5.45
CA LEU A 116 -2.82 -16.83 5.28
C LEU A 116 -3.99 -17.63 5.87
N ASP A 117 -4.87 -16.96 6.61
CA ASP A 117 -6.10 -17.50 7.17
C ASP A 117 -7.30 -16.74 6.61
N TYR A 118 -8.09 -17.50 5.83
CA TYR A 118 -9.28 -17.09 5.09
C TYR A 118 -10.58 -17.38 5.85
N SER A 119 -10.52 -17.98 7.04
CA SER A 119 -11.72 -18.40 7.79
C SER A 119 -12.67 -17.23 8.08
N ASP A 120 -12.11 -16.03 8.29
CA ASP A 120 -12.84 -14.77 8.48
C ASP A 120 -12.43 -13.74 7.39
N ALA A 121 -12.11 -14.20 6.18
CA ALA A 121 -11.75 -13.31 5.08
C ALA A 121 -12.97 -12.55 4.57
N GLU A 122 -12.73 -11.29 4.21
CA GLU A 122 -13.73 -10.42 3.58
C GLU A 122 -13.19 -10.01 2.21
N ILE A 123 -13.67 -10.68 1.16
CA ILE A 123 -13.28 -10.43 -0.22
C ILE A 123 -14.44 -9.74 -0.92
N ILE A 124 -14.24 -8.49 -1.33
CA ILE A 124 -15.29 -7.68 -1.93
C ILE A 124 -14.98 -7.47 -3.41
N ILE A 125 -15.83 -8.01 -4.26
CA ILE A 125 -15.77 -7.85 -5.72
C ILE A 125 -16.83 -6.87 -6.19
N GLN A 126 -16.67 -6.38 -7.42
CA GLN A 126 -17.65 -5.54 -8.07
C GLN A 126 -18.33 -6.29 -9.22
N ASP A 127 -19.65 -6.20 -9.31
CA ASP A 127 -20.39 -6.72 -10.47
C ASP A 127 -20.35 -5.76 -11.67
N GLU A 128 -20.95 -6.18 -12.78
CA GLU A 128 -21.07 -5.37 -14.00
C GLU A 128 -21.83 -4.06 -13.76
N ASN A 129 -22.71 -4.00 -12.75
CA ASN A 129 -23.51 -2.83 -12.37
C ASN A 129 -22.79 -1.90 -11.38
N GLY A 130 -21.60 -2.25 -10.92
CA GLY A 130 -20.86 -1.47 -9.95
C GLY A 130 -21.22 -1.77 -8.49
N GLN A 131 -22.09 -2.75 -8.24
CA GLN A 131 -22.49 -3.17 -6.91
C GLN A 131 -21.36 -3.98 -6.26
N ALA A 132 -21.07 -3.67 -5.00
CA ALA A 132 -20.16 -4.45 -4.17
C ALA A 132 -20.82 -5.75 -3.72
N LEU A 133 -20.11 -6.86 -3.84
CA LEU A 133 -20.55 -8.18 -3.43
C LEU A 133 -19.47 -8.85 -2.59
N GLU A 134 -19.84 -9.35 -1.42
CA GLU A 134 -18.96 -10.19 -0.60
C GLU A 134 -18.90 -11.59 -1.21
N ALA A 135 -17.68 -12.04 -1.51
CA ALA A 135 -17.42 -13.29 -2.18
C ALA A 135 -16.84 -14.35 -1.24
N GLU A 136 -17.31 -15.58 -1.40
CA GLU A 136 -16.72 -16.75 -0.74
C GLU A 136 -15.38 -17.13 -1.41
N ALA A 137 -14.33 -17.30 -0.60
CA ALA A 137 -13.04 -17.81 -1.06
C ALA A 137 -13.11 -19.33 -1.28
N VAL A 138 -12.87 -19.78 -2.50
CA VAL A 138 -12.90 -21.21 -2.87
C VAL A 138 -11.60 -21.66 -3.54
N ASP A 139 -11.31 -22.95 -3.49
CA ASP A 139 -10.21 -23.57 -4.22
C ASP A 139 -10.59 -23.87 -5.69
N ALA A 140 -9.68 -24.52 -6.43
CA ALA A 140 -9.93 -24.90 -7.82
C ALA A 140 -11.05 -25.94 -8.00
N ASP A 141 -11.36 -26.71 -6.97
CA ASP A 141 -12.45 -27.69 -6.95
C ASP A 141 -13.77 -27.07 -6.46
N GLY A 142 -13.76 -25.78 -6.08
CA GLY A 142 -14.91 -25.04 -5.58
C GLY A 142 -15.19 -25.25 -4.08
N ASN A 143 -14.27 -25.86 -3.33
CA ASN A 143 -14.42 -26.01 -1.88
C ASN A 143 -13.98 -24.75 -1.15
N PRO A 144 -14.60 -24.41 0.00
CA PRO A 144 -14.20 -23.23 0.78
C PRO A 144 -12.75 -23.33 1.28
N VAL A 145 -12.01 -22.22 1.19
CA VAL A 145 -10.63 -22.13 1.67
C VAL A 145 -10.60 -21.60 3.09
N THR A 146 -9.86 -22.28 3.97
CA THR A 146 -9.68 -21.87 5.37
C THR A 146 -8.28 -21.33 5.62
N THR A 147 -7.23 -22.09 5.33
CA THR A 147 -5.84 -21.63 5.51
C THR A 147 -4.97 -22.03 4.33
N LEU A 148 -4.03 -21.16 3.97
CA LEU A 148 -3.05 -21.39 2.93
C LEU A 148 -1.64 -21.06 3.43
N ASN A 149 -0.71 -21.98 3.20
CA ASN A 149 0.72 -21.73 3.36
C ASN A 149 1.30 -21.40 1.99
N VAL A 150 1.90 -20.21 1.87
CA VAL A 150 2.54 -19.78 0.64
C VAL A 150 4.05 -19.77 0.85
N HIS A 151 4.74 -20.60 0.08
CA HIS A 151 6.20 -20.68 0.08
C HIS A 151 6.76 -19.67 -0.92
N ILE A 152 7.73 -18.90 -0.47
CA ILE A 152 8.47 -17.91 -1.25
C ILE A 152 9.92 -18.35 -1.28
N ASP A 153 10.38 -18.78 -2.45
CA ASP A 153 11.79 -19.09 -2.67
C ASP A 153 12.51 -17.85 -3.19
N PHE A 154 13.63 -17.48 -2.57
CA PHE A 154 14.41 -16.33 -3.03
C PHE A 154 15.24 -16.63 -4.31
N ASN A 155 15.11 -17.86 -4.83
CA ASN A 155 15.70 -18.40 -6.07
C ASN A 155 17.23 -18.45 -6.16
N ASP A 156 17.71 -19.19 -7.17
CA ASP A 156 19.10 -19.63 -7.40
C ASP A 156 20.11 -18.47 -7.56
N GLY A 157 20.56 -17.93 -6.43
CA GLY A 157 21.69 -17.02 -6.34
C GLY A 157 21.45 -15.79 -5.46
N LYS A 158 20.20 -15.47 -5.13
CA LYS A 158 19.88 -14.40 -4.18
C LYS A 158 19.61 -15.00 -2.80
N LEU A 159 20.21 -14.37 -1.79
CA LEU A 159 20.04 -14.74 -0.39
C LEU A 159 19.69 -13.47 0.35
N LEU A 160 18.70 -13.53 1.23
CA LEU A 160 18.50 -12.47 2.20
C LEU A 160 19.66 -12.54 3.20
N LYS A 161 20.52 -11.51 3.17
CA LYS A 161 21.73 -11.44 3.99
C LYS A 161 21.48 -10.55 5.19
N VAL A 162 21.23 -11.16 6.34
CA VAL A 162 21.15 -10.42 7.60
C VAL A 162 22.55 -10.30 8.18
N ARG A 163 22.96 -9.07 8.54
CA ARG A 163 24.27 -8.75 9.10
C ARG A 163 24.12 -7.82 10.32
N PRO A 164 25.07 -7.86 11.27
CA PRO A 164 25.05 -6.94 12.41
C PRO A 164 25.16 -5.48 11.94
N GLY A 165 24.28 -4.62 12.45
CA GLY A 165 24.32 -3.17 12.19
C GLY A 165 24.05 -2.75 10.73
N VAL A 166 23.73 -3.68 9.85
CA VAL A 166 23.32 -3.39 8.47
C VAL A 166 21.84 -3.77 8.33
N PRO A 167 20.94 -2.79 8.13
CA PRO A 167 19.53 -3.07 7.92
C PRO A 167 19.33 -3.99 6.72
N ALA A 168 18.66 -5.11 6.93
CA ALA A 168 18.13 -5.94 5.84
C ALA A 168 16.67 -5.56 5.60
N ALA A 169 16.20 -5.70 4.35
CA ALA A 169 14.81 -5.49 4.00
C ALA A 169 14.27 -6.66 3.18
N MET A 170 12.97 -6.87 3.30
CA MET A 170 12.20 -7.77 2.45
C MET A 170 10.85 -7.13 2.18
N MET A 171 10.50 -6.95 0.91
CA MET A 171 9.16 -6.53 0.52
C MET A 171 8.43 -7.73 -0.05
N VAL A 172 7.28 -8.07 0.51
CA VAL A 172 6.41 -9.13 0.00
C VAL A 172 5.33 -8.49 -0.86
N ASP A 173 5.35 -8.84 -2.13
CA ASP A 173 4.38 -8.41 -3.14
C ASP A 173 3.36 -9.53 -3.35
N PHE A 174 2.11 -9.24 -2.99
CA PHE A 174 0.98 -10.10 -3.27
C PHE A 174 0.42 -9.62 -4.62
N ASP A 175 0.39 -10.46 -5.66
CA ASP A 175 -0.26 -10.07 -6.91
C ASP A 175 -1.74 -10.51 -6.85
N LEU A 176 -2.66 -9.63 -6.42
CA LEU A 176 -4.07 -10.00 -6.28
C LEU A 176 -4.70 -10.51 -7.58
N ASP A 177 -4.36 -9.93 -8.74
CA ASP A 177 -4.95 -10.33 -10.03
C ASP A 177 -4.44 -11.71 -10.48
N ALA A 178 -3.16 -12.01 -10.29
CA ALA A 178 -2.62 -13.34 -10.58
C ALA A 178 -3.09 -14.40 -9.58
N SER A 179 -3.31 -13.98 -8.34
CA SER A 179 -3.67 -14.86 -7.23
C SER A 179 -5.14 -15.25 -7.18
N ASN A 180 -6.02 -14.56 -7.89
CA ASN A 180 -7.45 -14.72 -7.73
C ASN A 180 -8.17 -14.83 -9.08
N ARG A 181 -9.35 -15.44 -9.06
CA ARG A 181 -10.28 -15.45 -10.20
C ARG A 181 -11.70 -15.32 -9.70
N ILE A 182 -12.43 -14.33 -10.19
CA ILE A 182 -13.87 -14.22 -9.94
C ILE A 182 -14.57 -15.31 -10.75
N VAL A 183 -15.17 -16.29 -10.07
CA VAL A 183 -15.83 -17.45 -10.70
C VAL A 183 -17.32 -17.19 -10.93
N SER A 184 -17.95 -16.46 -10.02
CA SER A 184 -19.36 -16.08 -10.11
C SER A 184 -19.65 -14.82 -9.30
N THR A 185 -20.69 -14.09 -9.67
CA THR A 185 -21.24 -12.95 -8.91
C THR A 185 -22.59 -13.29 -8.27
N SER A 186 -23.15 -14.47 -8.53
CA SER A 186 -24.42 -14.93 -7.96
C SER A 186 -24.46 -16.47 -7.79
N PRO A 187 -24.16 -17.02 -6.60
CA PRO A 187 -23.55 -16.33 -5.46
C PRO A 187 -22.14 -15.83 -5.81
N ALA A 188 -21.65 -14.80 -5.13
CA ALA A 188 -20.32 -14.28 -5.37
C ALA A 188 -19.25 -15.27 -4.86
N LYS A 189 -18.32 -15.68 -5.74
CA LYS A 189 -17.25 -16.63 -5.44
C LYS A 189 -15.94 -16.21 -6.10
N VAL A 190 -14.86 -16.30 -5.34
CA VAL A 190 -13.51 -16.04 -5.80
C VAL A 190 -12.66 -17.28 -5.58
N GLN A 191 -12.14 -17.84 -6.67
CA GLN A 191 -11.12 -18.88 -6.60
C GLN A 191 -9.79 -18.26 -6.19
N VAL A 192 -9.14 -18.80 -5.16
CA VAL A 192 -7.88 -18.29 -4.61
C VAL A 192 -6.71 -19.25 -4.89
N GLU A 193 -5.65 -18.73 -5.47
CA GLU A 193 -4.39 -19.43 -5.75
C GLU A 193 -3.20 -18.45 -5.53
N PRO A 194 -2.85 -18.11 -4.28
CA PRO A 194 -1.93 -17.02 -3.96
C PRO A 194 -0.60 -17.07 -4.70
N PHE A 195 -0.21 -15.92 -5.23
CA PHE A 195 1.01 -15.66 -5.95
C PHE A 195 1.74 -14.53 -5.24
N LEU A 196 2.78 -14.87 -4.48
CA LEU A 196 3.56 -13.92 -3.72
C LEU A 196 5.03 -13.97 -4.13
N ILE A 197 5.61 -12.80 -4.39
CA ILE A 197 7.03 -12.64 -4.65
C ILE A 197 7.64 -11.86 -3.48
N ALA A 198 8.91 -12.14 -3.16
CA ALA A 198 9.68 -11.29 -2.26
C ALA A 198 10.82 -10.59 -2.99
N ASP A 199 10.89 -9.27 -2.81
CA ASP A 199 12.08 -8.48 -3.08
C ASP A 199 12.91 -8.35 -1.81
N LEU A 200 14.23 -8.36 -1.95
CA LEU A 200 15.16 -8.26 -0.82
C LEU A 200 15.65 -6.83 -0.57
N GLU A 201 14.92 -5.86 -1.14
CA GLU A 201 15.13 -4.41 -1.06
C GLU A 201 13.75 -3.74 -1.02
N LEU A 202 13.69 -2.51 -0.51
CA LEU A 202 12.45 -1.72 -0.51
C LEU A 202 12.33 -0.95 -1.83
N ASP A 203 11.11 -0.77 -2.32
CA ASP A 203 10.84 0.00 -3.54
C ASP A 203 10.99 1.52 -3.27
N GLU A 204 11.98 2.17 -3.86
CA GLU A 204 12.19 3.62 -3.71
C GLU A 204 11.15 4.46 -4.47
N GLU A 205 10.45 3.88 -5.43
CA GLU A 205 9.46 4.58 -6.26
C GLU A 205 8.07 4.62 -5.61
N LYS A 206 7.80 3.73 -4.63
CA LYS A 206 6.54 3.72 -3.88
C LYS A 206 6.60 4.56 -2.63
N VAL A 207 5.44 5.12 -2.27
CA VAL A 207 5.23 5.69 -0.94
C VAL A 207 5.19 4.56 0.08
N HIS A 208 5.89 4.72 1.19
CA HIS A 208 5.85 3.80 2.32
C HIS A 208 5.05 4.40 3.46
N ARG A 209 4.32 3.53 4.16
CA ARG A 209 3.53 3.89 5.34
C ARG A 209 3.98 3.10 6.56
N ALA A 210 4.24 3.82 7.64
CA ALA A 210 4.51 3.27 8.95
C ALA A 210 3.41 3.68 9.92
N ARG A 211 2.96 2.72 10.73
CA ARG A 211 1.88 2.89 11.71
C ARG A 211 2.36 2.37 13.05
N GLY A 212 2.03 3.06 14.14
CA GLY A 212 2.54 2.67 15.44
C GLY A 212 2.29 3.64 16.57
N LEU A 213 3.11 3.51 17.62
CA LEU A 213 3.12 4.41 18.75
C LEU A 213 4.43 5.20 18.80
N LEU A 214 4.33 6.47 19.18
CA LEU A 214 5.46 7.38 19.35
C LEU A 214 6.46 6.82 20.37
N GLY A 215 7.72 6.77 19.95
CA GLY A 215 8.88 6.51 20.77
C GLY A 215 9.59 7.80 21.14
N GLU A 216 10.91 7.79 21.06
CA GLU A 216 11.74 8.97 21.32
C GLU A 216 11.67 9.96 20.15
N VAL A 217 11.65 11.27 20.46
CA VAL A 217 11.74 12.34 19.46
C VAL A 217 13.03 13.09 19.70
N ASN A 218 13.85 13.23 18.66
CA ASN A 218 15.09 13.97 18.70
C ASN A 218 15.03 15.10 17.67
N THR A 219 14.86 16.32 18.18
CA THR A 219 14.74 17.54 17.37
C THR A 219 16.07 17.94 16.73
N ASP A 220 17.20 17.60 17.36
CA ASP A 220 18.53 17.95 16.87
C ASP A 220 18.92 17.07 15.67
N ASP A 221 18.64 15.77 15.77
CA ASP A 221 18.88 14.78 14.71
C ASP A 221 17.73 14.72 13.69
N ARG A 222 16.67 15.52 13.85
CA ARG A 222 15.49 15.56 12.97
C ARG A 222 14.86 14.17 12.74
N GLN A 223 14.65 13.44 13.83
CA GLN A 223 14.12 12.08 13.76
C GLN A 223 13.23 11.74 14.95
N PHE A 224 12.38 10.72 14.77
CA PHE A 224 11.68 10.09 15.88
C PHE A 224 11.60 8.58 15.68
N THR A 225 11.44 7.83 16.78
CA THR A 225 11.22 6.39 16.73
C THR A 225 9.73 6.07 16.76
N LEU A 226 9.32 5.09 15.98
CA LEU A 226 7.97 4.53 15.97
C LEU A 226 8.01 3.07 16.44
N LYS A 227 7.23 2.75 17.47
CA LYS A 227 6.94 1.37 17.88
C LYS A 227 5.90 0.82 16.91
N VAL A 228 6.33 0.09 15.90
CA VAL A 228 5.49 -0.33 14.76
C VAL A 228 4.31 -1.16 15.26
N ARG A 229 3.11 -0.79 14.85
CA ARG A 229 1.85 -1.51 15.04
C ARG A 229 1.11 -1.43 13.71
N PRO A 230 1.34 -2.40 12.83
CA PRO A 230 0.69 -2.36 11.52
C PRO A 230 -0.81 -2.58 11.72
N PHE A 231 -1.61 -2.05 10.79
CA PHE A 231 -3.05 -2.33 10.73
C PHE A 231 -3.76 -2.05 12.08
N HIS A 232 -4.62 -2.95 12.57
CA HIS A 232 -5.44 -2.72 13.76
C HIS A 232 -4.87 -3.30 15.08
N VAL A 233 -3.55 -3.57 15.14
CA VAL A 233 -2.92 -4.19 16.32
C VAL A 233 -2.92 -3.27 17.54
N ARG A 234 -3.47 -3.74 18.67
CA ARG A 234 -3.66 -2.92 19.89
C ARG A 234 -2.63 -3.14 21.00
N LEU A 235 -2.24 -4.38 21.25
CA LEU A 235 -1.49 -4.72 22.48
C LEU A 235 0.01 -4.85 22.24
N HIS A 236 0.42 -5.39 21.10
CA HIS A 236 1.82 -5.67 20.78
C HIS A 236 2.42 -4.63 19.82
N HIS A 237 3.75 -4.62 19.69
CA HIS A 237 4.43 -3.90 18.63
C HIS A 237 5.33 -4.87 17.87
N PHE A 238 5.53 -4.56 16.60
CA PHE A 238 6.22 -5.38 15.61
C PHE A 238 7.66 -4.89 15.41
N GLY A 239 8.20 -4.15 16.38
CA GLY A 239 9.56 -3.63 16.40
C GLY A 239 9.61 -2.11 16.44
N ASN A 240 10.79 -1.55 16.24
CA ASN A 240 11.03 -0.10 16.28
C ASN A 240 11.59 0.37 14.94
N LEU A 241 10.96 1.37 14.35
CA LEU A 241 11.41 2.04 13.12
C LEU A 241 11.89 3.45 13.48
N THR A 242 13.05 3.86 12.99
CA THR A 242 13.50 5.26 13.06
C THR A 242 13.04 5.99 11.81
N ILE A 243 12.39 7.14 12.00
CA ILE A 243 11.78 7.94 10.95
C ILE A 243 12.51 9.28 10.89
N GLN A 244 13.06 9.59 9.72
CA GLN A 244 13.67 10.88 9.43
C GLN A 244 12.60 11.88 8.99
N VAL A 245 12.79 13.15 9.33
CA VAL A 245 11.95 14.27 8.89
C VAL A 245 12.82 15.41 8.37
N ASP A 246 12.23 16.35 7.66
CA ASP A 246 12.91 17.56 7.21
C ASP A 246 11.97 18.77 7.20
N ASP A 247 12.45 19.87 6.62
CA ASP A 247 11.75 21.15 6.62
C ASP A 247 10.49 21.12 5.72
N SER A 248 10.31 20.09 4.88
CA SER A 248 9.11 19.86 4.04
C SER A 248 8.15 18.80 4.60
N THR A 249 8.47 18.18 5.73
CA THR A 249 7.56 17.22 6.37
C THR A 249 6.33 17.95 6.89
N HIS A 250 5.15 17.57 6.43
CA HIS A 250 3.87 18.05 6.95
C HIS A 250 3.41 17.23 8.15
N TYR A 251 2.79 17.90 9.10
CA TYR A 251 2.29 17.30 10.33
C TYR A 251 0.83 17.68 10.52
N GLU A 252 0.01 16.72 10.95
CA GLU A 252 -1.30 16.99 11.56
C GLU A 252 -1.32 16.36 12.95
N ILE A 253 -1.31 17.20 13.98
CA ILE A 253 -1.23 16.78 15.38
C ILE A 253 -2.47 17.29 16.11
N ASN A 254 -3.31 16.37 16.58
CA ASN A 254 -4.59 16.69 17.22
C ASN A 254 -5.47 17.66 16.40
N GLY A 255 -5.49 17.45 15.09
CA GLY A 255 -6.21 18.26 14.11
C GLY A 255 -5.60 19.62 13.83
N VAL A 256 -4.34 19.87 14.22
CA VAL A 256 -3.60 21.11 13.92
C VAL A 256 -2.52 20.82 12.89
N ALA A 257 -2.59 21.47 11.73
CA ALA A 257 -1.59 21.36 10.68
C ALA A 257 -0.34 22.20 11.00
N SER A 258 0.84 21.66 10.70
CA SER A 258 2.13 22.36 10.80
C SER A 258 3.16 21.73 9.85
N GLU A 259 4.33 22.35 9.69
CA GLU A 259 5.37 21.87 8.78
C GLU A 259 6.76 21.99 9.43
N GLY A 260 7.66 21.09 9.03
CA GLY A 260 9.07 21.12 9.39
C GLY A 260 9.34 21.12 10.90
N ALA A 261 10.28 21.96 11.32
CA ALA A 261 10.72 22.04 12.73
C ALA A 261 9.60 22.36 13.72
N ALA A 262 8.56 23.11 13.30
CA ALA A 262 7.43 23.42 14.16
C ALA A 262 6.61 22.16 14.49
N GLY A 263 6.35 21.33 13.48
CA GLY A 263 5.64 20.07 13.66
C GLY A 263 6.44 19.03 14.45
N LEU A 264 7.75 18.93 14.22
CA LEU A 264 8.61 18.06 15.03
C LEU A 264 8.66 18.50 16.50
N SER A 265 8.70 19.81 16.76
CA SER A 265 8.66 20.36 18.11
C SER A 265 7.32 20.05 18.79
N ALA A 266 6.20 20.17 18.07
CA ALA A 266 4.89 19.80 18.59
C ALA A 266 4.79 18.28 18.86
N LEU A 267 5.39 17.45 18.00
CA LEU A 267 5.46 15.99 18.21
C LEU A 267 6.25 15.63 19.48
N ALA A 268 7.34 16.34 19.77
CA ALA A 268 8.18 16.11 20.95
C ALA A 268 7.48 16.41 22.29
N VAL A 269 6.37 17.15 22.26
CA VAL A 269 5.57 17.48 23.46
C VAL A 269 4.56 16.37 23.79
N LEU A 270 4.23 15.51 22.82
CA LEU A 270 3.24 14.45 23.02
C LEU A 270 3.75 13.37 23.98
N ASP A 271 2.83 12.74 24.69
CA ASP A 271 3.18 11.63 25.57
C ASP A 271 3.82 10.49 24.77
N ALA A 272 4.80 9.83 25.39
CA ALA A 272 5.31 8.58 24.87
C ALA A 272 4.14 7.62 24.65
N ARG A 273 4.19 6.86 23.56
CA ARG A 273 3.13 5.95 23.10
C ARG A 273 1.90 6.61 22.47
N THR A 274 1.94 7.91 22.16
CA THR A 274 0.89 8.56 21.37
C THR A 274 0.77 7.87 19.99
N PRO A 275 -0.43 7.55 19.46
CA PRO A 275 -0.58 6.97 18.12
C PRO A 275 0.01 7.88 17.04
N VAL A 276 0.72 7.28 16.10
CA VAL A 276 1.35 7.98 14.96
C VAL A 276 1.19 7.16 13.68
N VAL A 277 0.92 7.87 12.59
CA VAL A 277 1.03 7.37 11.21
C VAL A 277 2.03 8.25 10.48
N ALA A 278 2.97 7.66 9.78
CA ALA A 278 3.93 8.37 8.94
C ALA A 278 3.88 7.80 7.53
N GLU A 279 3.79 8.68 6.54
CA GLU A 279 3.89 8.36 5.12
C GLU A 279 5.10 9.09 4.54
N GLY A 280 5.78 8.46 3.58
CA GLY A 280 7.01 9.03 3.03
C GLY A 280 7.70 8.12 2.05
N THR A 281 8.99 8.39 1.81
CA THR A 281 9.79 7.66 0.83
C THR A 281 10.99 6.98 1.49
N ILE A 282 11.53 5.98 0.79
CA ILE A 282 12.78 5.31 1.16
C ILE A 282 13.88 5.80 0.23
N THR A 283 15.05 6.06 0.78
CA THR A 283 16.26 6.31 0.00
C THR A 283 17.37 5.39 0.51
N SER A 284 17.98 4.62 -0.40
CA SER A 284 19.05 3.68 -0.06
C SER A 284 20.15 4.35 0.75
N GLY A 285 20.49 3.74 1.89
CA GLY A 285 21.47 4.25 2.84
C GLY A 285 20.99 5.40 3.75
N GLN A 286 19.82 6.01 3.50
CA GLN A 286 19.26 7.07 4.35
C GLN A 286 18.02 6.64 5.15
N GLY A 287 17.40 5.51 4.78
CA GLY A 287 16.25 4.95 5.49
C GLY A 287 14.93 5.63 5.13
N PHE A 288 13.95 5.53 6.04
CA PHE A 288 12.60 6.07 5.83
C PHE A 288 12.52 7.55 6.21
N ARG A 289 12.08 8.38 5.27
CA ARG A 289 11.87 9.82 5.45
C ARG A 289 10.40 10.14 5.28
N ALA A 290 9.78 10.70 6.31
CA ALA A 290 8.37 11.06 6.27
C ALA A 290 8.15 12.38 5.50
N THR A 291 7.16 12.37 4.62
CA THR A 291 6.60 13.56 3.98
C THR A 291 5.33 14.03 4.71
N GLN A 292 4.61 13.10 5.34
CA GLN A 292 3.42 13.39 6.16
C GLN A 292 3.49 12.61 7.48
N VAL A 293 3.17 13.27 8.58
CA VAL A 293 3.02 12.67 9.91
C VAL A 293 1.66 13.04 10.48
N LEU A 294 0.92 12.05 10.98
CA LEU A 294 -0.30 12.22 11.74
C LEU A 294 -0.03 11.75 13.17
N ALA A 295 -0.46 12.52 14.18
CA ALA A 295 -0.25 12.13 15.58
C ALA A 295 -1.43 12.52 16.50
N GLY A 296 -1.60 11.75 17.58
CA GLY A 296 -2.65 12.00 18.56
C GLY A 296 -4.04 11.79 17.97
N SER A 297 -5.02 12.66 18.27
CA SER A 297 -6.41 12.52 17.78
C SER A 297 -6.56 12.61 16.27
N SER A 298 -5.53 13.08 15.55
CA SER A 298 -5.48 13.02 14.08
C SER A 298 -5.37 11.59 13.52
N VAL A 299 -4.95 10.62 14.34
CA VAL A 299 -4.76 9.24 13.88
C VAL A 299 -6.08 8.47 13.98
N PRO A 300 -6.56 7.80 12.91
CA PRO A 300 -7.91 7.20 12.89
C PRO A 300 -8.21 6.16 13.98
N TRP A 301 -7.19 5.59 14.63
CA TRP A 301 -7.35 4.67 15.75
C TRP A 301 -6.94 5.26 17.10
N ALA A 302 -6.84 6.58 17.23
CA ALA A 302 -6.48 7.24 18.48
C ALA A 302 -7.70 7.50 19.37
N ASN A 303 -8.38 6.43 19.80
CA ASN A 303 -9.57 6.49 20.67
C ASN A 303 -10.84 7.07 20.01
N LYS A 304 -10.95 7.00 18.69
CA LYS A 304 -12.14 7.35 17.93
C LYS A 304 -12.58 6.19 17.06
N ASP A 305 -13.87 6.15 16.74
CA ASP A 305 -14.35 5.40 15.60
C ASP A 305 -14.06 6.19 14.33
N TYR A 306 -13.99 5.51 13.20
CA TYR A 306 -13.76 6.19 11.95
C TYR A 306 -14.41 5.51 10.76
N VAL A 307 -14.74 6.34 9.78
CA VAL A 307 -15.13 5.93 8.43
C VAL A 307 -14.07 6.44 7.46
N GLN A 308 -13.56 5.56 6.60
CA GLN A 308 -12.65 5.93 5.53
C GLN A 308 -13.21 5.42 4.20
N GLY A 309 -13.27 6.29 3.19
CA GLY A 309 -13.85 5.93 1.90
C GLY A 309 -14.01 7.11 0.96
N THR A 310 -14.86 6.95 -0.04
CA THR A 310 -15.19 8.00 -1.02
C THR A 310 -16.66 8.39 -0.86
N VAL A 311 -16.94 9.70 -0.86
CA VAL A 311 -18.31 10.23 -0.86
C VAL A 311 -18.98 9.87 -2.20
N ILE A 312 -20.01 9.03 -2.17
CA ILE A 312 -20.78 8.59 -3.35
C ILE A 312 -22.14 9.29 -3.47
N GLY A 313 -22.45 10.21 -2.56
CA GLY A 313 -23.65 11.03 -2.57
C GLY A 313 -23.68 11.92 -1.33
N ARG A 314 -24.37 13.06 -1.42
CA ARG A 314 -24.47 14.02 -0.32
C ARG A 314 -25.85 14.67 -0.32
N SER A 315 -26.40 14.88 0.88
CA SER A 315 -27.62 15.67 1.11
C SER A 315 -27.43 16.55 2.35
N GLY A 316 -27.20 17.84 2.13
CA GLY A 316 -26.85 18.78 3.21
C GLY A 316 -25.59 18.33 3.94
N ASN A 317 -25.70 18.07 5.24
CA ASN A 317 -24.60 17.59 6.08
C ASN A 317 -24.52 16.07 6.21
N THR A 318 -25.35 15.32 5.49
CA THR A 318 -25.31 13.85 5.49
C THR A 318 -24.60 13.37 4.23
N LEU A 319 -23.51 12.66 4.43
CA LEU A 319 -22.74 12.01 3.37
C LEU A 319 -23.12 10.54 3.29
N ARG A 320 -23.24 10.02 2.07
CA ARG A 320 -23.18 8.58 1.79
C ARG A 320 -21.76 8.26 1.32
N VAL A 321 -21.04 7.46 2.11
CA VAL A 321 -19.63 7.15 1.90
C VAL A 321 -19.50 5.67 1.60
N ARG A 322 -18.91 5.32 0.44
CA ARG A 322 -18.55 3.93 0.17
C ARG A 322 -17.12 3.69 0.59
N GLY A 323 -16.94 2.81 1.56
CA GLY A 323 -15.66 2.59 2.21
C GLY A 323 -15.77 1.61 3.35
N PHE A 324 -14.93 1.76 4.35
CA PHE A 324 -14.97 0.92 5.53
C PHE A 324 -15.15 1.76 6.80
N ALA A 325 -15.80 1.15 7.78
CA ALA A 325 -15.95 1.68 9.13
C ALA A 325 -15.20 0.79 10.12
N VAL A 326 -14.62 1.39 11.15
CA VAL A 326 -14.06 0.63 12.26
C VAL A 326 -14.67 1.16 13.56
N ASN A 327 -15.37 0.26 14.26
CA ASN A 327 -15.77 0.46 15.64
C ASN A 327 -14.60 0.09 16.55
N ARG A 328 -14.17 1.03 17.38
CA ARG A 328 -13.06 0.82 18.28
C ARG A 328 -13.45 -0.05 19.47
N ASP A 329 -14.60 0.11 20.09
CA ASP A 329 -14.89 -0.59 21.34
C ASP A 329 -15.02 -2.10 21.13
N ASP A 330 -15.64 -2.51 20.03
CA ASP A 330 -15.86 -3.93 19.72
C ASP A 330 -14.77 -4.53 18.81
N GLY A 331 -13.88 -3.71 18.25
CA GLY A 331 -12.85 -4.14 17.29
C GLY A 331 -13.44 -4.63 15.96
N TYR A 332 -14.72 -4.35 15.74
CA TYR A 332 -15.48 -4.69 14.54
C TYR A 332 -15.12 -3.71 13.42
N ALA A 333 -14.84 -4.24 12.24
CA ALA A 333 -14.63 -3.46 11.03
C ALA A 333 -15.63 -3.95 9.98
N VAL A 334 -16.28 -3.02 9.29
CA VAL A 334 -17.16 -3.30 8.16
C VAL A 334 -16.50 -2.73 6.92
N PHE A 335 -16.27 -3.57 5.92
CA PHE A 335 -15.56 -3.17 4.71
C PHE A 335 -16.51 -3.05 3.51
N ASN A 336 -16.30 -1.98 2.73
CA ASN A 336 -16.98 -1.69 1.46
C ASN A 336 -18.51 -1.65 1.48
N SER A 337 -19.07 -1.22 2.61
CA SER A 337 -20.50 -0.86 2.72
C SER A 337 -20.74 0.61 2.34
N ASP A 338 -21.99 0.92 2.03
CA ASP A 338 -22.47 2.30 1.98
C ASP A 338 -22.76 2.76 3.40
N LEU A 339 -21.94 3.67 3.90
CA LEU A 339 -21.96 4.17 5.26
C LEU A 339 -22.54 5.58 5.28
N THR A 340 -23.28 5.91 6.33
CA THR A 340 -23.77 7.28 6.52
C THR A 340 -22.80 8.03 7.43
N VAL A 341 -22.41 9.24 7.04
CA VAL A 341 -21.63 10.16 7.90
C VAL A 341 -22.40 11.46 8.06
N ASN A 342 -22.73 11.82 9.29
CA ASN A 342 -23.34 13.10 9.61
C ASN A 342 -22.26 14.09 10.07
N LEU A 343 -22.16 15.17 9.31
CA LEU A 343 -21.26 16.28 9.60
C LEU A 343 -21.91 17.22 10.61
N ASP A 344 -21.26 17.40 11.76
CA ASP A 344 -21.57 18.55 12.60
C ASP A 344 -21.17 19.84 11.88
N THR A 345 -21.89 20.94 12.15
CA THR A 345 -21.61 22.23 11.50
C THR A 345 -20.24 22.81 11.89
N ASP A 346 -19.75 22.47 13.07
CA ASP A 346 -18.48 22.96 13.61
C ASP A 346 -17.36 21.91 13.49
N VAL A 347 -17.60 20.78 12.83
CA VAL A 347 -16.58 19.75 12.63
C VAL A 347 -15.38 20.33 11.90
N ARG A 348 -14.18 20.00 12.38
CA ARG A 348 -12.95 20.43 11.71
C ARG A 348 -12.79 19.69 10.40
N VAL A 349 -12.57 20.43 9.32
CA VAL A 349 -12.18 19.86 8.02
C VAL A 349 -10.71 20.15 7.76
N THR A 350 -9.95 19.11 7.37
CA THR A 350 -8.54 19.22 7.01
C THR A 350 -8.27 18.56 5.67
N ARG A 351 -7.12 18.88 5.07
CA ARG A 351 -6.67 18.29 3.81
C ARG A 351 -5.18 17.99 3.90
N VAL A 352 -4.81 16.77 3.53
CA VAL A 352 -3.41 16.30 3.58
C VAL A 352 -2.52 17.20 2.72
N GLY A 353 -1.32 17.52 3.21
CA GLY A 353 -0.35 18.35 2.50
C GLY A 353 -0.70 19.84 2.40
N THR A 354 -1.68 20.33 3.16
CA THR A 354 -2.03 21.76 3.19
C THR A 354 -2.00 22.31 4.62
N THR A 355 -1.43 23.51 4.79
CA THR A 355 -1.32 24.18 6.10
C THR A 355 -2.16 25.46 6.20
N ASP A 356 -2.57 26.04 5.07
CA ASP A 356 -2.97 27.46 4.99
C ASP A 356 -4.44 27.69 4.59
N THR A 357 -5.23 26.63 4.41
CA THR A 357 -6.62 26.75 3.94
C THR A 357 -7.60 26.53 5.07
N LEU A 358 -8.45 27.53 5.33
CA LEU A 358 -9.63 27.33 6.19
C LEU A 358 -10.65 26.53 5.40
N LEU A 359 -10.79 25.25 5.74
CA LEU A 359 -11.79 24.36 5.16
C LEU A 359 -13.00 24.25 6.10
N ASN A 360 -14.16 23.96 5.51
CA ASN A 360 -15.40 23.70 6.20
C ASN A 360 -16.14 22.52 5.53
N THR A 361 -17.33 22.19 6.02
CA THR A 361 -18.12 21.06 5.54
C THR A 361 -18.47 21.15 4.05
N ASP A 362 -18.60 22.35 3.49
CA ASP A 362 -18.96 22.55 2.08
C ASP A 362 -17.82 22.15 1.14
N ASP A 363 -16.57 22.14 1.61
CA ASP A 363 -15.42 21.66 0.83
C ASP A 363 -15.46 20.13 0.57
N ILE A 364 -16.37 19.39 1.22
CA ILE A 364 -16.51 17.93 1.07
C ILE A 364 -17.60 17.59 0.03
N SER A 365 -17.24 17.55 -1.25
CA SER A 365 -18.19 17.21 -2.32
C SER A 365 -18.23 15.71 -2.66
N VAL A 366 -19.15 15.34 -3.56
CA VAL A 366 -19.25 13.99 -4.13
C VAL A 366 -17.96 13.67 -4.89
N GLY A 367 -17.43 12.47 -4.72
CA GLY A 367 -16.13 12.05 -5.23
C GLY A 367 -14.95 12.32 -4.28
N ALA A 368 -15.16 13.03 -3.17
CA ALA A 368 -14.08 13.29 -2.22
C ALA A 368 -13.67 12.01 -1.47
N GLY A 369 -12.36 11.71 -1.45
CA GLY A 369 -11.79 10.72 -0.54
C GLY A 369 -11.67 11.30 0.86
N ILE A 370 -12.20 10.63 1.87
CA ILE A 370 -12.21 11.13 3.25
C ILE A 370 -11.81 10.08 4.29
N THR A 371 -11.35 10.58 5.43
CA THR A 371 -11.40 9.89 6.72
C THR A 371 -12.14 10.76 7.71
N ALA A 372 -13.30 10.32 8.17
CA ALA A 372 -14.09 10.97 9.21
C ALA A 372 -13.85 10.25 10.54
N LEU A 373 -13.53 11.01 11.58
CA LEU A 373 -13.35 10.56 12.96
C LEU A 373 -14.55 11.04 13.77
N GLY A 374 -15.15 10.13 14.54
CA GLY A 374 -16.34 10.46 15.31
C GLY A 374 -16.79 9.31 16.20
N THR A 375 -18.10 9.27 16.45
CA THR A 375 -18.78 8.18 17.17
C THR A 375 -19.60 7.36 16.20
N LEU A 376 -19.38 6.04 16.16
CA LEU A 376 -20.14 5.13 15.31
C LEU A 376 -21.34 4.56 16.07
N SER A 377 -22.48 4.51 15.41
CA SER A 377 -23.71 3.89 15.91
C SER A 377 -24.38 3.02 14.84
N GLY A 378 -25.32 2.17 15.25
CA GLY A 378 -25.99 1.22 14.36
C GLY A 378 -25.24 -0.11 14.21
N THR A 379 -25.73 -0.97 13.31
CA THR A 379 -25.15 -2.29 13.01
C THR A 379 -25.40 -2.66 11.55
N GLY A 380 -24.47 -3.39 10.93
CA GLY A 380 -24.62 -3.83 9.53
C GLY A 380 -24.66 -2.65 8.55
N ASP A 381 -25.66 -2.61 7.68
CA ASP A 381 -25.81 -1.55 6.66
C ASP A 381 -26.37 -0.23 7.24
N ASP A 382 -26.89 -0.23 8.48
CA ASP A 382 -27.42 0.96 9.16
C ASP A 382 -26.35 1.72 9.96
N LEU A 383 -25.07 1.53 9.64
CA LEU A 383 -23.98 2.20 10.34
C LEU A 383 -23.94 3.70 10.02
N VAL A 384 -23.92 4.50 11.09
CA VAL A 384 -23.88 5.97 11.05
C VAL A 384 -22.71 6.46 11.89
N LEU A 385 -21.85 7.29 11.31
CA LEU A 385 -20.81 8.03 12.02
C LEU A 385 -21.25 9.48 12.25
N ASP A 386 -21.30 9.91 13.50
CA ASP A 386 -21.58 11.30 13.88
C ASP A 386 -20.31 12.00 14.34
N THR A 387 -20.09 13.24 13.87
CA THR A 387 -18.85 14.02 14.08
C THR A 387 -19.02 15.22 15.04
N SER A 388 -19.81 15.03 16.09
CA SER A 388 -20.29 16.12 16.98
C SER A 388 -19.43 16.42 18.19
N ALA A 389 -18.34 15.68 18.44
CA ALA A 389 -17.42 15.99 19.54
C ALA A 389 -16.36 17.03 19.14
N ASP A 390 -15.89 17.81 20.11
CA ASP A 390 -14.94 18.93 19.89
C ASP A 390 -13.61 18.53 19.21
N ASP A 391 -13.20 17.26 19.35
CA ASP A 391 -11.98 16.69 18.77
C ASP A 391 -12.25 15.79 17.55
N ASP A 392 -13.49 15.76 17.05
CA ASP A 392 -13.86 15.11 15.79
C ASP A 392 -13.34 15.89 14.59
N LEU A 393 -13.15 15.18 13.48
CA LEU A 393 -12.39 15.65 12.34
C LEU A 393 -12.84 14.92 11.09
N VAL A 394 -12.97 15.64 9.97
CA VAL A 394 -13.03 15.04 8.64
C VAL A 394 -11.83 15.49 7.82
N ARG A 395 -10.97 14.52 7.49
CA ARG A 395 -9.80 14.74 6.65
C ARG A 395 -10.10 14.36 5.21
N GLN A 396 -9.78 15.24 4.28
CA GLN A 396 -9.78 14.94 2.84
C GLN A 396 -8.43 14.40 2.39
N TRP A 397 -8.49 13.31 1.64
CA TRP A 397 -7.37 12.71 0.92
C TRP A 397 -7.47 13.06 -0.57
N PRO A 398 -6.34 13.18 -1.29
CA PRO A 398 -6.38 13.34 -2.74
C PRO A 398 -7.20 12.22 -3.37
N THR A 399 -8.21 12.59 -4.15
CA THR A 399 -8.99 11.68 -4.98
C THR A 399 -8.20 11.37 -6.25
N THR A 400 -8.20 10.10 -6.65
CA THR A 400 -7.68 9.65 -7.94
C THR A 400 -8.83 9.42 -8.90
N LEU A 401 -8.85 10.14 -10.02
CA LEU A 401 -9.73 9.91 -11.15
C LEU A 401 -8.98 9.13 -12.23
N LYS A 402 -9.70 8.25 -12.93
CA LYS A 402 -9.21 7.56 -14.12
C LYS A 402 -10.30 7.60 -15.18
N GLY A 403 -9.93 7.94 -16.40
CA GLY A 403 -10.89 8.11 -17.48
C GLY A 403 -10.25 8.47 -18.81
N ARG A 404 -11.09 8.65 -19.82
CA ARG A 404 -10.69 8.97 -21.19
C ARG A 404 -10.83 10.46 -21.46
N VAL A 405 -9.85 11.04 -22.12
CA VAL A 405 -9.85 12.46 -22.47
C VAL A 405 -10.85 12.71 -23.60
N ASN A 406 -11.87 13.53 -23.33
CA ASN A 406 -12.78 14.08 -24.33
C ASN A 406 -12.16 15.30 -25.02
N THR A 407 -11.53 16.18 -24.25
CA THR A 407 -10.81 17.35 -24.76
C THR A 407 -9.59 17.63 -23.88
N ALA A 408 -8.46 17.99 -24.49
CA ALA A 408 -7.18 18.22 -23.78
C ALA A 408 -6.94 19.69 -23.37
N GLY A 409 -7.84 20.61 -23.73
CA GLY A 409 -7.71 22.04 -23.43
C GLY A 409 -8.98 22.83 -23.77
N PRO A 410 -9.83 23.21 -22.79
CA PRO A 410 -9.78 22.81 -21.36
C PRO A 410 -9.82 21.28 -21.20
N LEU A 411 -9.30 20.76 -20.09
CA LEU A 411 -9.28 19.31 -19.87
C LEU A 411 -10.68 18.83 -19.46
N GLU A 412 -11.29 18.01 -20.29
CA GLU A 412 -12.55 17.32 -20.02
C GLU A 412 -12.37 15.81 -20.18
N VAL A 413 -12.91 15.05 -19.23
CA VAL A 413 -12.69 13.60 -19.13
C VAL A 413 -14.04 12.88 -19.00
N ASP A 414 -14.19 11.79 -19.74
CA ASP A 414 -15.17 10.73 -19.45
C ASP A 414 -14.60 9.84 -18.35
N VAL A 415 -15.06 10.04 -17.12
CA VAL A 415 -14.54 9.42 -15.91
C VAL A 415 -15.08 8.00 -15.77
N ASP A 416 -14.19 7.02 -15.89
CA ASP A 416 -14.51 5.62 -15.64
C ASP A 416 -14.52 5.31 -14.13
N PHE A 417 -13.51 5.81 -13.40
CA PHE A 417 -13.31 5.49 -11.98
C PHE A 417 -12.93 6.71 -11.12
N ILE A 418 -13.46 6.72 -9.90
CA ILE A 418 -13.11 7.64 -8.82
C ILE A 418 -12.68 6.81 -7.61
N ASN A 419 -11.41 6.91 -7.20
CA ASN A 419 -10.79 6.09 -6.16
C ASN A 419 -11.04 4.58 -6.37
N GLY A 420 -10.89 4.12 -7.63
CA GLY A 420 -11.12 2.72 -8.01
C GLY A 420 -12.60 2.31 -8.12
N ARG A 421 -13.55 3.22 -7.89
CA ARG A 421 -14.98 2.93 -7.97
C ARG A 421 -15.59 3.47 -9.26
N ARG A 422 -16.40 2.66 -9.95
CA ARG A 422 -17.07 3.07 -11.20
C ARG A 422 -17.90 4.34 -11.02
N ALA A 423 -17.74 5.33 -11.90
CA ALA A 423 -18.41 6.64 -11.76
C ALA A 423 -19.95 6.55 -11.67
N LYS A 424 -20.58 5.54 -12.27
CA LYS A 424 -22.03 5.34 -12.22
C LYS A 424 -22.66 5.11 -10.84
N ILE A 425 -21.86 4.79 -9.81
CA ILE A 425 -22.39 4.61 -8.45
C ILE A 425 -22.55 5.94 -7.70
N PHE A 426 -21.97 7.00 -8.25
CA PHE A 426 -21.95 8.32 -7.63
C PHE A 426 -23.22 9.08 -7.99
N ASP A 427 -23.82 9.69 -6.98
CA ASP A 427 -24.93 10.62 -7.14
C ASP A 427 -24.37 12.04 -7.05
N PHE A 428 -24.18 12.69 -8.20
CA PHE A 428 -23.65 14.05 -8.31
C PHE A 428 -24.73 15.13 -8.09
N SER A 429 -25.96 14.76 -7.71
CA SER A 429 -27.03 15.72 -7.48
C SER A 429 -26.64 16.76 -6.42
N GLY A 430 -26.85 18.05 -6.74
CA GLY A 430 -26.56 19.18 -5.85
C GLY A 430 -25.08 19.58 -5.76
N THR A 431 -24.21 18.99 -6.59
CA THR A 431 -22.81 19.43 -6.68
C THR A 431 -22.66 20.80 -7.32
N GLY A 432 -23.59 21.20 -8.18
CA GLY A 432 -23.61 22.49 -8.87
C GLY A 432 -24.47 23.56 -8.20
N VAL A 433 -24.32 24.81 -8.66
CA VAL A 433 -25.15 25.94 -8.20
C VAL A 433 -26.62 25.74 -8.59
N THR A 434 -26.84 25.15 -9.76
CA THR A 434 -28.13 24.68 -10.24
C THR A 434 -28.05 23.20 -10.61
N SER A 435 -29.19 22.50 -10.66
CA SER A 435 -29.22 21.08 -11.02
C SER A 435 -28.77 20.77 -12.45
N GLY A 436 -28.64 21.79 -13.32
CA GLY A 436 -28.09 21.63 -14.67
C GLY A 436 -26.58 21.83 -14.74
N GLU A 437 -25.97 22.26 -13.62
CA GLU A 437 -24.53 22.48 -13.44
C GLU A 437 -23.94 21.46 -12.45
N ASP A 438 -24.73 20.48 -12.03
CA ASP A 438 -24.21 19.31 -11.30
C ASP A 438 -23.17 18.60 -12.16
N SER A 439 -22.08 18.15 -11.54
CA SER A 439 -20.98 17.49 -12.22
C SER A 439 -21.46 16.28 -13.03
N ASP A 440 -21.03 16.20 -14.29
CA ASP A 440 -21.34 15.08 -15.18
C ASP A 440 -20.09 14.22 -15.35
N PRO A 441 -20.07 12.95 -14.88
CA PRO A 441 -18.90 12.09 -15.05
C PRO A 441 -18.55 11.83 -16.52
N ALA A 442 -19.48 11.95 -17.47
CA ALA A 442 -19.18 11.80 -18.90
C ALA A 442 -18.51 13.05 -19.52
N HIS A 443 -18.59 14.19 -18.85
CA HIS A 443 -18.07 15.49 -19.28
C HIS A 443 -17.38 16.22 -18.11
N TYR A 444 -16.57 15.50 -17.34
CA TYR A 444 -16.05 15.99 -16.07
C TYR A 444 -14.93 17.01 -16.33
N ALA A 445 -15.16 18.26 -15.93
CA ALA A 445 -14.27 19.39 -16.21
C ALA A 445 -13.17 19.50 -15.15
N ILE A 446 -11.91 19.46 -15.58
CA ILE A 446 -10.75 19.44 -14.69
C ILE A 446 -9.98 20.76 -14.77
N ASP A 447 -9.94 21.50 -13.67
CA ASP A 447 -9.00 22.59 -13.48
C ASP A 447 -7.60 22.01 -13.30
N THR A 448 -6.73 22.32 -14.26
CA THR A 448 -5.33 21.88 -14.27
C THR A 448 -4.38 22.97 -13.80
N GLY A 449 -4.87 24.18 -13.53
CA GLY A 449 -4.06 25.33 -13.13
C GLY A 449 -2.89 25.58 -14.08
N SER A 450 -1.68 25.30 -13.60
CA SER A 450 -0.42 25.48 -14.36
C SER A 450 0.23 24.16 -14.81
N LEU A 451 -0.45 23.02 -14.62
CA LEU A 451 0.05 21.72 -15.03
C LEU A 451 0.19 21.65 -16.56
N THR A 452 1.26 21.00 -17.02
CA THR A 452 1.53 20.86 -18.45
C THR A 452 0.80 19.65 -19.01
N LEU A 453 0.02 19.85 -20.08
CA LEU A 453 -0.77 18.79 -20.75
C LEU A 453 -0.21 18.42 -22.13
N SER A 454 1.05 18.77 -22.44
CA SER A 454 1.62 18.64 -23.79
C SER A 454 1.70 17.21 -24.32
N THR A 455 1.61 16.22 -23.44
CA THR A 455 1.62 14.79 -23.78
C THR A 455 0.21 14.19 -23.87
N ILE A 456 -0.83 14.96 -23.53
CA ILE A 456 -2.21 14.47 -23.42
C ILE A 456 -2.99 14.85 -24.68
N GLY A 457 -3.53 13.84 -25.34
CA GLY A 457 -4.36 13.92 -26.53
C GLY A 457 -5.77 13.37 -26.32
N LEU A 458 -6.58 13.52 -27.37
CA LEU A 458 -7.94 12.97 -27.43
C LEU A 458 -7.90 11.43 -27.30
N ASN A 459 -8.81 10.88 -26.49
CA ASN A 459 -8.92 9.46 -26.16
C ASN A 459 -7.79 8.87 -25.32
N ASP A 460 -6.82 9.66 -24.89
CA ASP A 460 -5.81 9.16 -23.95
C ASP A 460 -6.47 8.78 -22.64
N ILE A 461 -5.97 7.71 -22.04
CA ILE A 461 -6.41 7.27 -20.71
C ILE A 461 -5.46 7.94 -19.72
N ILE A 462 -6.04 8.72 -18.81
CA ILE A 462 -5.26 9.50 -17.85
C ILE A 462 -5.62 9.13 -16.41
N LYS A 463 -4.65 9.33 -15.52
CA LYS A 463 -4.83 9.31 -14.07
C LYS A 463 -4.67 10.75 -13.55
N VAL A 464 -5.70 11.26 -12.89
CA VAL A 464 -5.69 12.59 -12.29
C VAL A 464 -5.74 12.45 -10.77
N LYS A 465 -4.85 13.10 -10.03
CA LYS A 465 -4.95 13.22 -8.57
C LYS A 465 -5.31 14.65 -8.20
N GLY A 466 -6.22 14.84 -7.25
CA GLY A 466 -6.67 16.17 -6.83
C GLY A 466 -7.86 16.13 -5.90
N TYR A 467 -8.70 17.16 -5.93
CA TYR A 467 -9.90 17.27 -5.10
C TYR A 467 -11.10 17.75 -5.92
N PRO A 468 -12.31 17.21 -5.70
CA PRO A 468 -13.53 17.83 -6.23
C PRO A 468 -13.68 19.26 -5.72
N VAL A 469 -14.32 20.13 -6.51
CA VAL A 469 -14.71 21.46 -6.06
C VAL A 469 -15.71 21.38 -4.90
N ALA A 470 -15.89 22.47 -4.16
CA ALA A 470 -16.83 22.52 -3.04
C ALA A 470 -18.26 22.16 -3.49
N PHE A 471 -19.01 21.52 -2.60
CA PHE A 471 -20.39 21.09 -2.88
C PHE A 471 -21.29 22.30 -3.14
N GLY A 472 -22.15 22.20 -4.16
CA GLY A 472 -23.02 23.28 -4.62
C GLY A 472 -22.30 24.38 -5.40
N THR A 473 -21.07 24.17 -5.85
CA THR A 473 -20.26 25.16 -6.59
C THR A 473 -19.79 24.70 -7.98
N ALA A 474 -20.04 23.45 -8.35
CA ALA A 474 -19.74 22.96 -9.69
C ALA A 474 -20.45 23.81 -10.77
N GLY A 475 -19.81 23.91 -11.93
CA GLY A 475 -20.22 24.77 -13.03
C GLY A 475 -19.30 24.64 -14.23
N SER A 476 -18.26 25.48 -14.31
CA SER A 476 -17.23 25.35 -15.36
C SER A 476 -16.14 24.33 -15.05
N GLU A 477 -16.01 23.96 -13.78
CA GLU A 477 -14.96 23.06 -13.25
C GLU A 477 -15.59 22.17 -12.18
N ASP A 478 -15.27 20.89 -12.21
CA ASP A 478 -15.73 19.89 -11.25
C ASP A 478 -14.62 19.47 -10.28
N PHE A 479 -13.36 19.68 -10.66
CA PHE A 479 -12.21 19.11 -9.96
C PHE A 479 -10.95 19.94 -10.13
N THR A 480 -10.21 20.15 -9.05
CA THR A 480 -8.89 20.81 -9.06
C THR A 480 -7.79 19.76 -9.00
N ALA A 481 -7.00 19.65 -10.06
CA ALA A 481 -5.91 18.70 -10.18
C ALA A 481 -4.64 19.16 -9.47
N ILE A 482 -4.00 18.23 -8.76
CA ILE A 482 -2.64 18.33 -8.24
C ILE A 482 -1.65 17.73 -9.26
N SER A 483 -2.04 16.65 -9.94
CA SER A 483 -1.24 16.00 -10.97
C SER A 483 -2.12 15.37 -12.03
N VAL A 484 -1.64 15.39 -13.27
CA VAL A 484 -2.23 14.67 -14.40
C VAL A 484 -1.14 13.79 -15.01
N ILE A 485 -1.41 12.49 -15.13
CA ILE A 485 -0.49 11.49 -15.66
C ILE A 485 -1.14 10.84 -16.88
N ASP A 486 -0.43 10.85 -18.00
CA ASP A 486 -0.77 10.04 -19.17
C ASP A 486 -0.33 8.59 -18.92
N LEU A 487 -1.29 7.68 -18.84
CA LEU A 487 -1.03 6.27 -18.53
C LEU A 487 -0.40 5.51 -19.71
N ASN A 488 -0.41 6.07 -20.93
CA ASN A 488 0.39 5.55 -22.03
C ASN A 488 1.91 5.67 -21.74
N THR A 489 2.29 6.50 -20.76
CA THR A 489 3.69 6.71 -20.37
C THR A 489 4.06 6.06 -19.04
N ASP A 490 3.08 5.59 -18.26
CA ASP A 490 3.29 5.00 -16.93
C ASP A 490 3.67 3.52 -17.03
N ILE A 491 4.84 3.17 -16.50
CA ILE A 491 5.42 1.82 -16.53
C ILE A 491 4.70 0.81 -15.64
N ARG A 492 3.77 1.26 -14.78
CA ARG A 492 2.91 0.41 -13.95
C ARG A 492 1.43 0.66 -14.28
N GLY A 493 1.15 1.38 -15.35
CA GLY A 493 -0.18 1.84 -15.72
C GLY A 493 -1.04 0.78 -16.39
N ALA A 494 -0.52 -0.40 -16.75
CA ALA A 494 -1.29 -1.40 -17.46
C ALA A 494 -0.99 -2.84 -17.04
N GLY A 495 -2.00 -3.70 -17.20
CA GLY A 495 -1.94 -5.12 -16.91
C GLY A 495 -2.67 -5.93 -17.96
N VAL A 496 -2.10 -7.07 -18.36
CA VAL A 496 -2.74 -8.04 -19.24
C VAL A 496 -2.92 -9.36 -18.49
N GLY A 497 -4.10 -9.93 -18.60
CA GLY A 497 -4.46 -11.22 -18.04
C GLY A 497 -5.05 -12.12 -19.11
N VAL A 498 -4.46 -13.29 -19.33
CA VAL A 498 -4.95 -14.29 -20.28
C VAL A 498 -5.10 -15.62 -19.56
N ARG A 499 -6.23 -16.29 -19.75
CA ARG A 499 -6.50 -17.62 -19.21
C ARG A 499 -6.96 -18.57 -20.32
N TRP A 500 -6.40 -19.77 -20.31
CA TRP A 500 -6.78 -20.87 -21.18
C TRP A 500 -7.57 -21.91 -20.37
N SER A 501 -8.41 -22.72 -21.03
CA SER A 501 -9.24 -23.72 -20.35
C SER A 501 -9.43 -24.97 -21.20
N GLY A 502 -9.66 -26.10 -20.54
CA GLY A 502 -9.83 -27.39 -21.21
C GLY A 502 -8.55 -27.85 -21.90
N GLU A 503 -8.60 -27.99 -23.22
CA GLU A 503 -7.44 -28.43 -24.02
C GLU A 503 -6.60 -27.28 -24.57
N SER A 504 -7.03 -26.02 -24.44
CA SER A 504 -6.22 -24.88 -24.89
C SER A 504 -5.08 -24.56 -23.91
N SER A 505 -3.97 -24.07 -24.45
CA SER A 505 -2.76 -23.74 -23.70
C SER A 505 -1.97 -22.69 -24.49
N GLY A 506 -1.56 -21.60 -23.85
CA GLY A 506 -0.78 -20.56 -24.54
C GLY A 506 0.54 -21.11 -25.08
N GLN A 507 0.94 -20.75 -26.30
CA GLN A 507 2.15 -21.26 -26.94
C GLN A 507 3.13 -20.14 -27.27
N VAL A 508 4.44 -20.37 -27.08
CA VAL A 508 5.46 -19.43 -27.56
C VAL A 508 5.49 -19.48 -29.08
N THR A 509 5.21 -18.34 -29.72
CA THR A 509 5.31 -18.19 -31.18
C THR A 509 6.70 -17.69 -31.57
N SER A 510 7.28 -16.79 -30.78
CA SER A 510 8.66 -16.31 -30.93
C SER A 510 9.15 -15.68 -29.63
N ALA A 511 10.46 -15.72 -29.38
CA ALA A 511 11.07 -15.12 -28.21
C ALA A 511 12.47 -14.55 -28.48
N SER A 512 12.80 -13.46 -27.82
CA SER A 512 14.09 -12.79 -27.72
C SER A 512 14.17 -12.07 -26.36
N ASP A 513 15.34 -11.63 -25.93
CA ASP A 513 15.47 -10.85 -24.69
C ASP A 513 14.64 -9.54 -24.70
N SER A 514 14.31 -9.00 -25.87
CA SER A 514 13.50 -7.79 -26.02
C SER A 514 12.01 -8.05 -26.17
N GLU A 515 11.60 -9.27 -26.54
CA GLU A 515 10.23 -9.53 -26.96
C GLU A 515 9.85 -11.01 -26.81
N LEU A 516 8.70 -11.27 -26.20
CA LEU A 516 8.05 -12.58 -26.11
C LEU A 516 6.67 -12.49 -26.77
N VAL A 517 6.41 -13.36 -27.75
CA VAL A 517 5.13 -13.43 -28.45
C VAL A 517 4.46 -14.75 -28.13
N LEU A 518 3.23 -14.67 -27.62
CA LEU A 518 2.42 -15.82 -27.25
C LEU A 518 1.17 -15.91 -28.12
N ASP A 519 0.85 -17.14 -28.53
CA ASP A 519 -0.44 -17.48 -29.11
C ASP A 519 -1.50 -17.42 -28.00
N VAL A 520 -2.50 -16.57 -28.21
CA VAL A 520 -3.66 -16.41 -27.33
C VAL A 520 -4.94 -16.92 -28.01
N SER A 521 -4.84 -17.57 -29.17
CA SER A 521 -5.95 -18.29 -29.78
C SER A 521 -6.52 -19.32 -28.80
N GLY A 522 -7.85 -19.38 -28.71
CA GLY A 522 -8.53 -20.29 -27.78
C GLY A 522 -8.39 -19.93 -26.29
N ALA A 523 -7.92 -18.72 -25.96
CA ALA A 523 -8.06 -18.19 -24.61
C ALA A 523 -9.55 -18.12 -24.23
N ALA A 524 -9.87 -18.55 -23.02
CA ALA A 524 -11.23 -18.48 -22.48
C ALA A 524 -11.54 -17.09 -21.93
N GLU A 525 -10.50 -16.42 -21.39
CA GLU A 525 -10.58 -15.06 -20.88
C GLU A 525 -9.30 -14.32 -21.33
N ALA A 526 -9.46 -13.10 -21.82
CA ALA A 526 -8.35 -12.27 -22.26
C ALA A 526 -8.73 -10.81 -21.97
N ARG A 527 -7.95 -10.13 -21.13
CA ARG A 527 -8.18 -8.76 -20.70
C ARG A 527 -6.89 -7.97 -20.78
N LEU A 528 -7.00 -6.74 -21.25
CA LEU A 528 -5.95 -5.73 -21.17
C LEU A 528 -6.57 -4.53 -20.46
N LYS A 529 -6.01 -4.16 -19.32
CA LYS A 529 -6.47 -3.03 -18.53
C LYS A 529 -5.40 -1.96 -18.49
N VAL A 530 -5.84 -0.71 -18.59
CA VAL A 530 -5.00 0.46 -18.37
C VAL A 530 -5.58 1.19 -17.16
N ALA A 531 -4.87 1.08 -16.04
CA ALA A 531 -5.24 1.59 -14.72
C ALA A 531 -6.66 1.15 -14.31
N GLY A 532 -6.99 -0.13 -14.51
CA GLY A 532 -8.30 -0.70 -14.20
C GLY A 532 -9.38 -0.47 -15.27
N VAL A 533 -9.14 0.41 -16.25
CA VAL A 533 -10.01 0.57 -17.42
C VAL A 533 -9.74 -0.57 -18.39
N ASP A 534 -10.73 -1.43 -18.62
CA ASP A 534 -10.63 -2.49 -19.62
C ASP A 534 -10.64 -1.87 -21.03
N VAL A 535 -9.53 -2.04 -21.74
CA VAL A 535 -9.38 -1.65 -23.15
C VAL A 535 -9.50 -2.85 -24.09
N GLY A 536 -9.51 -4.07 -23.53
CA GLY A 536 -9.62 -5.32 -24.26
C GLY A 536 -8.38 -5.66 -25.11
N LEU A 537 -8.32 -6.91 -25.53
CA LEU A 537 -7.45 -7.35 -26.61
C LEU A 537 -8.28 -7.45 -27.91
N ASP A 538 -7.69 -7.05 -29.03
CA ASP A 538 -8.27 -7.24 -30.35
C ASP A 538 -8.33 -8.74 -30.66
N THR A 539 -9.54 -9.30 -30.68
CA THR A 539 -9.78 -10.73 -30.88
C THR A 539 -9.51 -11.19 -32.31
N SER A 540 -9.35 -10.26 -33.27
CA SER A 540 -8.89 -10.59 -34.62
C SER A 540 -7.39 -10.85 -34.70
N VAL A 541 -6.63 -10.47 -33.67
CA VAL A 541 -5.20 -10.72 -33.53
C VAL A 541 -4.99 -11.82 -32.49
N GLU A 542 -4.66 -13.01 -32.97
CA GLU A 542 -4.51 -14.23 -32.13
C GLU A 542 -3.19 -14.28 -31.34
N THR A 543 -2.44 -13.17 -31.25
CA THR A 543 -1.16 -13.11 -30.54
C THR A 543 -1.12 -11.97 -29.54
N LEU A 544 -0.39 -12.17 -28.45
CA LEU A 544 -0.02 -11.17 -27.45
C LEU A 544 1.49 -10.95 -27.50
N THR A 545 1.91 -9.70 -27.63
CA THR A 545 3.33 -9.32 -27.64
C THR A 545 3.72 -8.66 -26.32
N LEU A 546 4.70 -9.23 -25.63
CA LEU A 546 5.27 -8.70 -24.39
C LEU A 546 6.70 -8.22 -24.66
N ARG A 547 6.91 -6.90 -24.68
CA ARG A 547 8.24 -6.30 -24.91
C ARG A 547 8.93 -6.01 -23.59
N ALA A 548 10.18 -6.42 -23.40
CA ALA A 548 10.89 -6.12 -22.17
C ALA A 548 11.05 -4.60 -21.99
N LEU A 549 10.72 -4.08 -20.81
CA LEU A 549 10.96 -2.68 -20.47
C LEU A 549 12.48 -2.43 -20.39
N ALA A 550 13.03 -1.75 -21.40
CA ALA A 550 14.48 -1.62 -21.65
C ALA A 550 15.28 -0.88 -20.54
N ALA A 551 14.61 -0.27 -19.56
CA ALA A 551 15.23 0.65 -18.60
C ALA A 551 15.73 0.01 -17.29
N SER A 552 15.32 -1.22 -16.92
CA SER A 552 15.69 -1.82 -15.62
C SER A 552 16.81 -2.85 -15.67
N GLY A 553 17.24 -3.25 -16.87
CA GLY A 553 18.34 -4.19 -17.07
C GLY A 553 18.04 -5.67 -16.77
N LYS A 554 16.93 -6.02 -16.08
CA LYS A 554 16.36 -7.38 -15.95
C LYS A 554 14.88 -7.29 -15.56
N GLY A 555 13.97 -7.89 -16.34
CA GLY A 555 12.56 -8.04 -15.93
C GLY A 555 12.40 -9.07 -14.81
N ARG A 556 11.22 -9.08 -14.17
CA ARG A 556 10.86 -10.07 -13.14
C ARG A 556 9.84 -11.03 -13.70
N TYR A 557 10.29 -12.21 -14.10
CA TYR A 557 9.39 -13.20 -14.68
C TYR A 557 9.33 -14.41 -13.77
N ALA A 558 8.15 -15.00 -13.62
CA ALA A 558 7.87 -15.94 -12.56
C ALA A 558 6.97 -17.05 -13.08
N VAL A 559 7.30 -18.30 -12.75
CA VAL A 559 6.56 -19.48 -13.18
C VAL A 559 6.15 -20.30 -11.96
N LYS A 560 4.86 -20.60 -11.87
CA LYS A 560 4.27 -21.47 -10.86
C LYS A 560 3.58 -22.65 -11.53
N THR A 561 3.67 -23.84 -10.93
CA THR A 561 2.85 -24.99 -11.32
C THR A 561 1.81 -25.23 -10.24
N ARG A 562 0.54 -25.37 -10.64
CA ARG A 562 -0.56 -25.72 -9.74
C ARG A 562 -0.24 -26.98 -8.95
N GLY A 563 -0.46 -26.93 -7.64
CA GLY A 563 -0.20 -28.04 -6.72
C GLY A 563 1.29 -28.34 -6.45
N VAL A 564 2.22 -27.54 -6.98
CA VAL A 564 3.66 -27.64 -6.68
C VAL A 564 4.07 -26.44 -5.83
N HIS A 565 4.88 -26.68 -4.80
CA HIS A 565 5.42 -25.62 -3.95
C HIS A 565 6.53 -24.84 -4.67
N GLY A 566 6.61 -23.54 -4.42
CA GLY A 566 7.65 -22.66 -4.92
C GLY A 566 7.27 -21.93 -6.21
N ILE A 567 8.05 -20.89 -6.51
CA ILE A 567 7.95 -20.09 -7.73
C ILE A 567 9.34 -20.01 -8.34
N GLN A 568 9.47 -20.36 -9.61
CA GLN A 568 10.73 -20.25 -10.34
C GLN A 568 10.81 -18.87 -10.99
N MET A 569 11.86 -18.11 -10.68
CA MET A 569 12.07 -16.76 -11.20
C MET A 569 13.07 -16.74 -12.36
N PHE A 570 12.81 -15.88 -13.33
CA PHE A 570 13.62 -15.64 -14.52
C PHE A 570 13.83 -14.13 -14.70
N HIS A 571 14.89 -13.78 -15.43
CA HIS A 571 15.31 -12.40 -15.66
C HIS A 571 15.45 -12.03 -17.14
N SER A 572 15.31 -13.01 -18.03
CA SER A 572 15.32 -12.89 -19.48
C SER A 572 14.03 -13.47 -20.02
N LEU A 573 13.47 -12.84 -21.06
CA LEU A 573 12.32 -13.36 -21.79
C LEU A 573 12.67 -14.64 -22.57
N THR A 574 13.92 -14.79 -23.01
CA THR A 574 14.40 -16.01 -23.68
C THR A 574 14.47 -17.17 -22.69
N ASP A 575 15.06 -16.98 -21.51
CA ASP A 575 15.10 -18.05 -20.49
C ASP A 575 13.68 -18.47 -20.06
N LEU A 576 12.77 -17.50 -19.93
CA LEU A 576 11.35 -17.77 -19.64
C LEU A 576 10.68 -18.57 -20.78
N ALA A 577 10.93 -18.22 -22.03
CA ALA A 577 10.36 -18.91 -23.19
C ALA A 577 10.86 -20.34 -23.32
N ASP A 578 12.15 -20.58 -23.04
CA ASP A 578 12.75 -21.91 -23.01
C ASP A 578 12.09 -22.78 -21.91
N GLU A 579 11.83 -22.20 -20.73
CA GLU A 579 11.10 -22.90 -19.66
C GLU A 579 9.67 -23.26 -20.08
N ILE A 580 8.93 -22.33 -20.70
CA ILE A 580 7.56 -22.59 -21.20
C ILE A 580 7.59 -23.79 -22.15
N THR A 581 8.51 -23.76 -23.11
CA THR A 581 8.65 -24.80 -24.14
C THR A 581 9.04 -26.14 -23.53
N ALA A 582 9.96 -26.15 -22.57
CA ALA A 582 10.39 -27.36 -21.86
C ALA A 582 9.24 -28.01 -21.09
N ARG A 583 8.46 -27.23 -20.33
CA ARG A 583 7.30 -27.73 -19.58
C ARG A 583 6.21 -28.30 -20.49
N GLN A 584 5.97 -27.64 -21.62
CA GLN A 584 5.01 -28.12 -22.62
C GLN A 584 5.48 -29.41 -23.29
N ALA A 585 6.77 -29.55 -23.54
CA ALA A 585 7.34 -30.81 -24.03
C ALA A 585 7.20 -31.97 -23.00
N GLU A 586 7.15 -31.65 -21.70
CA GLU A 586 6.86 -32.59 -20.61
C GLU A 586 5.35 -32.85 -20.42
N GLY A 587 4.49 -32.21 -21.22
CA GLY A 587 3.04 -32.40 -21.19
C GLY A 587 2.28 -31.42 -20.28
N GLN A 588 2.95 -30.46 -19.64
CA GLN A 588 2.28 -29.43 -18.84
C GLN A 588 1.60 -28.39 -19.73
N LYS A 589 0.48 -27.83 -19.27
CA LYS A 589 -0.29 -26.78 -19.96
C LYS A 589 -0.04 -25.42 -19.34
N LEU A 590 0.19 -24.40 -20.17
CA LEU A 590 0.18 -22.99 -19.73
C LEU A 590 -1.28 -22.54 -19.67
N ILE A 591 -1.81 -22.39 -18.45
CA ILE A 591 -3.23 -22.13 -18.20
C ILE A 591 -3.55 -20.68 -17.86
N ALA A 592 -2.55 -19.90 -17.42
CA ALA A 592 -2.72 -18.47 -17.25
C ALA A 592 -1.41 -17.69 -17.42
N LEU A 593 -1.55 -16.45 -17.88
CA LEU A 593 -0.51 -15.44 -17.93
C LEU A 593 -1.05 -14.14 -17.35
N PHE A 594 -0.26 -13.52 -16.50
CA PHE A 594 -0.45 -12.16 -16.00
C PHE A 594 0.82 -11.37 -16.28
N SER A 595 0.67 -10.13 -16.74
CA SER A 595 1.83 -9.26 -16.91
C SER A 595 1.43 -7.82 -16.66
N HIS A 596 2.27 -7.11 -15.91
CA HIS A 596 2.11 -5.67 -15.65
C HIS A 596 3.24 -4.88 -16.30
N GLY A 597 2.92 -3.66 -16.72
CA GLY A 597 3.86 -2.83 -17.43
C GLY A 597 3.27 -1.53 -17.98
N ARG A 598 3.88 -1.04 -19.06
CA ARG A 598 3.48 0.16 -19.79
C ARG A 598 2.60 -0.19 -20.98
N TYR A 599 1.48 0.52 -21.10
CA TYR A 599 0.66 0.46 -22.30
C TYR A 599 1.29 1.29 -23.42
N THR A 600 1.39 0.71 -24.62
CA THR A 600 2.04 1.37 -25.77
C THR A 600 1.07 1.94 -26.78
N GLY A 601 -0.23 1.65 -26.65
CA GLY A 601 -1.24 1.93 -27.68
C GLY A 601 -1.17 0.99 -28.90
N GLU A 602 -0.15 0.12 -28.99
CA GLU A 602 -0.05 -0.89 -30.05
C GLU A 602 -1.02 -2.05 -29.78
N VAL A 603 -1.62 -2.58 -30.84
CA VAL A 603 -2.58 -3.69 -30.75
C VAL A 603 -1.94 -4.89 -30.05
N ASN A 604 -2.63 -5.43 -29.05
CA ASN A 604 -2.24 -6.62 -28.27
C ASN A 604 -0.76 -6.61 -27.84
N THR A 605 -0.26 -5.45 -27.46
CA THR A 605 1.13 -5.26 -27.07
C THR A 605 1.24 -4.57 -25.72
N LEU A 606 2.12 -5.09 -24.87
CA LEU A 606 2.45 -4.51 -23.58
C LEU A 606 3.97 -4.45 -23.43
N GLU A 607 4.51 -3.32 -23.00
CA GLU A 607 5.88 -3.27 -22.49
C GLU A 607 5.89 -3.78 -21.05
N THR A 608 6.44 -4.95 -20.82
CA THR A 608 6.33 -5.70 -19.57
C THR A 608 7.45 -5.38 -18.58
N ALA A 609 7.07 -5.08 -17.34
CA ALA A 609 7.96 -5.01 -16.19
C ALA A 609 8.03 -6.37 -15.45
N ASN A 610 6.90 -7.08 -15.38
CA ASN A 610 6.81 -8.41 -14.78
C ASN A 610 5.92 -9.36 -15.58
N ILE A 611 6.17 -10.67 -15.45
CA ILE A 611 5.33 -11.72 -16.01
C ILE A 611 5.15 -12.80 -14.95
N THR A 612 3.91 -13.24 -14.77
CA THR A 612 3.53 -14.37 -13.94
C THR A 612 2.84 -15.42 -14.81
N LEU A 613 3.38 -16.63 -14.83
CA LEU A 613 2.83 -17.77 -15.57
C LEU A 613 2.37 -18.86 -14.63
N LEU A 614 1.20 -19.44 -14.93
CA LEU A 614 0.64 -20.57 -14.22
C LEU A 614 0.54 -21.80 -15.14
N PHE A 615 1.14 -22.89 -14.70
CA PHE A 615 1.10 -24.19 -15.36
C PHE A 615 0.23 -25.19 -14.62
N GLU A 616 -0.30 -26.16 -15.36
CA GLU A 616 -0.98 -27.36 -14.87
C GLU A 616 -0.33 -28.61 -15.47
N ARG A 617 -0.34 -29.73 -14.73
CA ARG A 617 0.26 -31.00 -15.16
C ARG A 617 -0.72 -31.89 -15.90
#